data_AF-A0A5B7C2T9-F1
#
_entry.id   AF-A0A5B7C2T9-F1
#
_cell.length_a   1.000
_cell.length_b   1.000
_cell.length_c   1.000
_cell.angle_alpha   90.00
_cell.angle_beta   90.00
_cell.angle_gamma   90.00
#
_symmetry.space_group_name_H-M   'P 1'
#
loop_
_entity.id
_entity.type
_entity.pdbx_description
1 polymer ?
#
loop_
_entity_poly.entity_id
_entity_poly.type
_entity_poly.pdbx_seq_one_letter_code
_entity_poly.pdbx_strand_id
1 'polypeptide(L)'
;LAIFSTDGRWCTLAKRGAIVRREEMNWRQKSRVLWLKEGGRNTRFFHHTAVAHRRFNHISKIKVGDQLIEKEVEVKRGISNFYEGMYKESSSWRPSLEDVSFEILSEGDSA
;
A
#
# COMPACT_ATOMS: atom_id res chain seq x y z
N LEU A 1 32.04 7.03 42.54
CA LEU A 1 30.61 6.66 42.72
C LEU A 1 29.97 6.64 41.34
N ALA A 2 29.74 5.43 40.83
CA ALA A 2 29.18 5.21 39.50
C ALA A 2 27.65 5.36 39.57
N ILE A 3 27.09 6.33 38.83
CA ILE A 3 25.64 6.48 38.65
C ILE A 3 25.28 5.68 37.39
N PHE A 4 25.22 4.35 37.52
CA PHE A 4 24.49 3.51 36.56
C PHE A 4 23.01 3.54 36.97
N SER A 5 22.18 4.31 36.25
CA SER A 5 20.73 4.14 36.30
C SER A 5 20.11 4.48 34.94
N THR A 6 19.85 3.41 34.19
CA THR A 6 18.77 3.21 33.21
C THR A 6 18.03 4.45 32.71
N ASP A 7 18.34 4.92 31.50
CA ASP A 7 17.34 5.64 30.71
C ASP A 7 17.10 4.96 29.37
N GLY A 8 16.43 3.81 29.46
CA GLY A 8 15.61 3.28 28.37
C GLY A 8 14.57 4.30 27.87
N ARG A 9 14.36 5.43 28.57
CA ARG A 9 13.58 6.61 28.12
C ARG A 9 14.11 7.21 26.82
N TRP A 10 15.43 7.31 26.60
CA TRP A 10 15.99 7.84 25.34
C TRP A 10 15.65 6.93 24.16
N CYS A 11 15.85 5.62 24.33
CA CYS A 11 15.43 4.63 23.34
C CYS A 11 13.90 4.65 23.11
N THR A 12 13.10 4.91 24.14
CA THR A 12 11.64 4.96 24.03
C THR A 12 11.16 6.23 23.32
N LEU A 13 11.76 7.38 23.58
CA LEU A 13 11.46 8.65 22.89
C LEU A 13 11.91 8.61 21.42
N ALA A 14 13.09 8.06 21.14
CA ALA A 14 13.56 7.83 19.78
C ALA A 14 12.62 6.86 19.01
N LYS A 15 12.17 5.78 19.66
CA LYS A 15 11.17 4.85 19.10
C LYS A 15 9.82 5.55 18.83
N ARG A 16 9.34 6.41 19.74
CA ARG A 16 8.10 7.19 19.53
C ARG A 16 8.21 8.13 18.33
N GLY A 17 9.33 8.86 18.19
CA GLY A 17 9.56 9.73 17.04
C GLY A 17 9.61 8.98 15.71
N ALA A 18 10.20 7.78 15.68
CA ALA A 18 10.26 6.93 14.50
C ALA A 18 8.87 6.43 14.06
N ILE A 19 8.00 6.08 15.01
CA ILE A 19 6.62 5.64 14.73
C ILE A 19 5.83 6.78 14.09
N VAL A 20 5.90 7.99 14.67
CA VAL A 20 5.18 9.17 14.16
C VAL A 20 5.60 9.50 12.73
N ARG A 21 6.92 9.45 12.42
CA ARG A 21 7.41 9.69 11.05
C ARG A 21 6.94 8.62 10.07
N ARG A 22 6.89 7.35 10.48
CA ARG A 22 6.39 6.26 9.64
C ARG A 22 4.91 6.40 9.35
N GLU A 23 4.11 6.76 10.36
CA GLU A 23 2.68 7.04 10.17
C GLU A 23 2.47 8.23 9.24
N GLU A 24 3.22 9.32 9.41
CA GLU A 24 3.19 10.46 8.51
C GLU A 24 3.48 10.06 7.05
N MET A 25 4.52 9.27 6.82
CA MET A 25 4.87 8.76 5.48
C MET A 25 3.76 7.88 4.90
N ASN A 26 3.17 6.99 5.70
CA ASN A 26 2.04 6.15 5.30
C ASN A 26 0.82 6.97 4.88
N TRP A 27 0.49 8.05 5.62
CA TRP A 27 -0.65 8.92 5.30
C TRP A 27 -0.39 9.81 4.07
N ARG A 28 0.86 10.24 3.86
CA ARG A 28 1.27 10.93 2.62
C ARG A 28 1.03 10.06 1.39
N GLN A 29 1.49 8.80 1.44
CA GLN A 29 1.27 7.85 0.34
C GLN A 29 -0.22 7.60 0.09
N LYS A 30 -1.01 7.39 1.16
CA LYS A 30 -2.45 7.08 1.05
C LYS A 30 -3.31 8.24 0.55
N SER A 31 -2.91 9.50 0.78
CA SER A 31 -3.71 10.67 0.41
C SER A 31 -3.48 11.17 -1.02
N ARG A 32 -2.35 10.86 -1.66
CA ARG A 32 -2.00 11.29 -3.04
C ARG A 32 -2.05 12.81 -3.29
N VAL A 33 -1.93 13.65 -2.24
CA VAL A 33 -1.97 15.12 -2.36
C VAL A 33 -0.56 15.72 -2.38
N LEU A 34 -0.26 16.56 -3.39
CA LEU A 34 0.97 17.34 -3.52
C LEU A 34 1.00 18.51 -2.52
N TRP A 35 2.10 18.61 -1.77
CA TRP A 35 2.18 19.15 -0.41
C TRP A 35 2.40 20.67 -0.31
N LEU A 36 2.39 21.44 -1.40
CA LEU A 36 3.07 22.75 -1.44
C LEU A 36 2.37 23.92 -0.72
N LYS A 37 1.11 23.79 -0.28
CA LYS A 37 0.37 24.97 0.22
C LYS A 37 0.26 25.11 1.75
N GLU A 38 0.43 24.04 2.53
CA GLU A 38 -0.07 24.02 3.93
C GLU A 38 1.00 23.74 5.02
N GLY A 39 2.27 24.01 4.74
CA GLY A 39 3.30 24.23 5.78
C GLY A 39 3.24 23.32 7.03
N GLY A 40 3.79 22.10 6.94
CA GLY A 40 4.42 21.43 8.08
C GLY A 40 3.56 21.04 9.30
N ARG A 41 2.22 21.03 9.22
CA ARG A 41 1.36 20.50 10.29
C ARG A 41 0.42 19.41 9.77
N ASN A 42 0.93 18.18 9.79
CA ASN A 42 0.12 16.99 9.55
C ASN A 42 -0.98 16.86 10.62
N THR A 43 -2.22 16.61 10.20
CA THR A 43 -3.07 15.51 10.69
C THR A 43 -4.49 15.66 10.17
N ARG A 44 -5.23 16.72 10.52
CA ARG A 44 -6.69 16.75 10.28
C ARG A 44 -7.10 16.71 8.80
N PHE A 45 -6.45 17.49 7.94
CA PHE A 45 -6.75 17.52 6.50
C PHE A 45 -6.42 16.17 5.83
N PHE A 46 -5.23 15.62 6.06
CA PHE A 46 -4.84 14.33 5.51
C PHE A 46 -5.72 13.19 6.01
N HIS A 47 -6.08 13.19 7.29
CA HIS A 47 -7.02 12.21 7.82
C HIS A 47 -8.40 12.37 7.19
N HIS A 48 -8.91 13.60 7.02
CA HIS A 48 -10.18 13.83 6.33
C HIS A 48 -10.13 13.37 4.87
N THR A 49 -9.10 13.74 4.13
CA THR A 49 -8.92 13.35 2.72
C THR A 49 -8.78 11.83 2.60
N ALA A 50 -7.97 11.18 3.44
CA ALA A 50 -7.84 9.72 3.44
C ALA A 50 -9.13 9.00 3.86
N VAL A 51 -9.90 9.55 4.81
CA VAL A 51 -11.22 9.02 5.20
C VAL A 51 -12.22 9.20 4.06
N ALA A 52 -12.23 10.35 3.39
CA ALA A 52 -13.07 10.60 2.23
C ALA A 52 -12.75 9.63 1.10
N HIS A 53 -11.47 9.43 0.78
CA HIS A 53 -11.04 8.44 -0.21
C HIS A 53 -11.42 7.02 0.21
N ARG A 54 -11.24 6.64 1.48
CA ARG A 54 -11.69 5.32 1.98
C ARG A 54 -13.19 5.14 1.82
N ARG A 55 -13.99 6.15 2.14
CA ARG A 55 -15.45 6.10 2.01
C ARG A 55 -15.87 5.99 0.55
N PHE A 56 -15.19 6.71 -0.34
CA PHE A 56 -15.48 6.68 -1.78
C PHE A 56 -15.04 5.38 -2.45
N ASN A 57 -13.88 4.85 -2.05
CA ASN A 57 -13.32 3.60 -2.58
C ASN A 57 -13.86 2.35 -1.88
N HIS A 58 -14.76 2.51 -0.91
CA HIS A 58 -15.38 1.37 -0.24
C HIS A 58 -16.41 0.72 -1.17
N ILE A 59 -16.08 -0.45 -1.68
CA ILE A 59 -16.97 -1.24 -2.53
C ILE A 59 -17.90 -2.04 -1.61
N SER A 60 -19.12 -1.55 -1.42
CA SER A 60 -20.13 -2.23 -0.59
C SER A 60 -20.92 -3.30 -1.35
N LYS A 61 -21.10 -3.11 -2.66
CA LYS A 61 -21.93 -3.98 -3.51
C LYS A 61 -21.32 -4.05 -4.89
N ILE A 62 -21.40 -5.22 -5.53
CA ILE A 62 -21.00 -5.41 -6.92
C ILE A 62 -22.12 -6.11 -7.69
N LYS A 63 -22.28 -5.78 -8.96
CA LYS A 63 -23.22 -6.46 -9.86
C LYS A 63 -22.42 -7.40 -10.77
N VAL A 64 -22.75 -8.68 -10.74
CA VAL A 64 -22.13 -9.72 -11.59
C VAL A 64 -23.26 -10.34 -12.42
N GLY A 65 -23.27 -10.08 -13.73
CA GLY A 65 -24.44 -10.41 -14.57
C GLY A 65 -25.68 -9.66 -14.09
N ASP A 66 -26.76 -10.38 -13.78
CA ASP A 66 -28.00 -9.81 -13.21
C ASP A 66 -28.09 -9.87 -11.69
N GLN A 67 -27.11 -10.48 -11.02
CA GLN A 67 -27.12 -10.64 -9.58
C GLN A 67 -26.39 -9.49 -8.87
N LEU A 68 -27.05 -8.89 -7.88
CA LEU A 68 -26.44 -7.93 -6.97
C LEU A 68 -25.88 -8.67 -5.75
N ILE A 69 -24.58 -8.52 -5.51
CA ILE A 69 -23.86 -9.15 -4.40
C ILE A 69 -23.51 -8.07 -3.38
N GLU A 70 -23.96 -8.24 -2.15
CA GLU A 70 -23.76 -7.27 -1.06
C GLU A 70 -22.88 -7.81 0.08
N LYS A 71 -22.74 -9.13 0.21
CA LYS A 71 -21.92 -9.74 1.26
C LYS A 71 -20.44 -9.55 0.93
N GLU A 72 -19.68 -8.95 1.85
CA GLU A 72 -18.26 -8.62 1.64
C GLU A 72 -17.41 -9.81 1.16
N VAL A 73 -17.62 -10.99 1.74
CA VAL A 73 -16.93 -12.23 1.36
C VAL A 73 -17.20 -12.60 -0.10
N GLU A 74 -18.44 -12.41 -0.54
CA GLU A 74 -18.88 -12.72 -1.90
C GLU A 74 -18.43 -11.64 -2.89
N VAL A 75 -18.40 -10.38 -2.47
CA VAL A 75 -17.83 -9.26 -3.25
C VAL A 75 -16.36 -9.53 -3.55
N LYS A 76 -15.56 -9.88 -2.51
CA LYS A 76 -14.13 -10.23 -2.69
C LYS A 76 -13.96 -11.40 -3.65
N ARG A 77 -14.73 -12.48 -3.45
CA ARG A 77 -14.70 -13.66 -4.31
C ARG A 77 -15.08 -13.32 -5.76
N GLY A 78 -16.12 -12.52 -5.97
CA GLY A 78 -16.56 -12.09 -7.30
C GLY A 78 -15.48 -11.29 -8.03
N ILE A 79 -14.81 -10.36 -7.33
CA ILE A 79 -13.69 -9.60 -7.89
C ILE A 79 -12.53 -10.52 -8.24
N SER A 80 -12.12 -11.40 -7.33
CA SER A 80 -11.01 -12.34 -7.59
C SER A 80 -11.30 -13.22 -8.80
N ASN A 81 -12.48 -13.85 -8.85
CA ASN A 81 -12.86 -14.75 -9.94
C ASN A 81 -12.93 -14.01 -11.29
N PHE A 82 -13.42 -12.77 -11.30
CA PHE A 82 -13.50 -11.96 -12.52
C PHE A 82 -12.12 -11.69 -13.11
N TYR A 83 -11.18 -11.22 -12.28
CA TYR A 83 -9.81 -10.95 -12.73
C TYR A 83 -9.03 -12.24 -13.01
N GLU A 84 -9.25 -13.29 -12.24
CA GLU A 84 -8.66 -14.61 -12.50
C GLU A 84 -9.08 -15.12 -13.88
N GLY A 85 -10.36 -14.99 -14.25
CA GLY A 85 -10.84 -15.31 -15.59
C GLY A 85 -10.22 -14.42 -16.68
N MET A 86 -10.10 -13.11 -16.42
CA MET A 86 -9.53 -12.15 -17.37
C MET A 86 -8.05 -12.42 -17.66
N TYR A 87 -7.27 -12.79 -16.65
CA TYR A 87 -5.83 -13.06 -16.79
C TYR A 87 -5.50 -14.53 -17.08
N LYS A 88 -6.51 -15.41 -17.11
CA LYS A 88 -6.35 -16.77 -17.64
C LYS A 88 -6.16 -16.68 -19.14
N GLU A 89 -4.93 -16.88 -19.57
CA GLU A 89 -4.60 -16.96 -20.98
C GLU A 89 -5.13 -18.28 -21.56
N SER A 90 -5.77 -18.20 -22.73
CA SER A 90 -6.28 -19.38 -23.44
C SER A 90 -5.22 -20.05 -24.31
N SER A 91 -4.13 -19.34 -24.63
CA SER A 91 -3.03 -19.84 -25.42
C SER A 91 -2.03 -20.57 -24.53
N SER A 92 -1.80 -21.85 -24.84
CA SER A 92 -0.71 -22.64 -24.24
C SER A 92 0.66 -22.29 -24.82
N TRP A 93 0.70 -21.62 -25.97
CA TRP A 93 1.95 -21.26 -26.62
C TRP A 93 2.55 -20.02 -25.95
N ARG A 94 3.72 -20.23 -25.35
CA ARG A 94 4.61 -19.19 -24.84
C ARG A 94 5.93 -19.29 -25.59
N PRO A 95 6.44 -18.20 -26.20
CA PRO A 95 7.78 -18.20 -26.74
C PRO A 95 8.76 -18.59 -25.63
N SER A 96 9.59 -19.59 -25.87
CA SER A 96 10.69 -19.88 -24.96
C SER A 96 11.70 -18.75 -25.05
N LEU A 97 12.19 -18.30 -23.90
CA LEU A 97 13.29 -17.34 -23.80
C LEU A 97 14.65 -18.05 -23.80
N GLU A 98 14.69 -19.35 -24.10
CA GLU A 98 15.91 -20.16 -24.15
C GLU A 98 17.01 -19.56 -25.05
N ASP A 99 16.62 -18.87 -26.14
CA ASP A 99 17.56 -18.23 -27.07
C ASP A 99 17.78 -16.72 -26.78
N VAL A 100 17.23 -16.19 -25.68
CA VAL A 100 17.35 -14.77 -25.33
C VAL A 100 18.34 -14.60 -24.18
N SER A 101 19.54 -14.11 -24.49
CA SER A 101 20.51 -13.71 -23.48
C SER A 101 20.09 -12.39 -22.84
N PHE A 102 19.76 -12.40 -21.55
CA PHE A 102 19.55 -11.18 -20.78
C PHE A 102 20.87 -10.73 -20.14
N GLU A 103 21.20 -9.45 -20.28
CA GLU A 103 22.25 -8.82 -19.48
C GLU A 103 21.77 -8.81 -18.01
N ILE A 104 22.43 -9.62 -17.18
CA ILE A 104 22.17 -9.67 -15.75
C ILE A 104 22.87 -8.46 -15.14
N LEU A 105 22.10 -7.60 -14.47
CA LEU A 105 22.67 -6.49 -13.71
C LEU A 105 23.58 -7.06 -12.62
N SER A 106 24.83 -6.59 -12.60
CA SER A 106 25.79 -6.91 -11.56
C SER A 106 25.37 -6.21 -10.26
N GLU A 107 25.72 -6.77 -9.10
CA GLU A 107 25.55 -6.10 -7.81
C GLU A 107 26.23 -4.72 -7.76
N GLY A 108 27.21 -4.46 -8.64
CA GLY A 108 27.86 -3.16 -8.79
C GLY A 108 27.04 -2.09 -9.50
N ASP A 109 25.95 -2.45 -10.19
CA ASP A 109 25.12 -1.51 -10.96
C ASP A 109 23.99 -0.89 -10.13
N SER A 110 23.82 -1.32 -8.87
CA SER A 110 22.76 -0.86 -7.96
C SER A 110 23.11 0.41 -7.17
N ALA A 111 23.99 1.26 -7.72
CA ALA A 111 24.50 2.47 -7.06
C ALA A 111 23.43 3.56 -6.84
#